data_AF-T1GKJ4-F1
#
_entry.id   AF-T1GKJ4-F1
#
_cell.length_a   1.000
_cell.length_b   1.000
_cell.length_c   1.000
_cell.angle_alpha   90.00
_cell.angle_beta   90.00
_cell.angle_gamma   90.00
#
_symmetry.space_group_name_H-M   'P 1'
#
loop_
_entity.id
_entity.type
_entity.pdbx_description
1 polymer ?
#
loop_
_entity_poly.entity_id
_entity_poly.type
_entity_poly.pdbx_seq_one_letter_code
_entity_poly.pdbx_strand_id
1 'polypeptide(L)'
;LQEIFYEWENADLSNDILKVSAFDLGEDFKNELFNELLLADHWLIALGFVFVMVCMWIYTSSIFITIMTILAVLFSLGLAYFLYTFVLQITFFPFMNLLAVVVIIGIGADDAFIFVKIWQTTLTDRNKTPVTQQSSSNKNSKMPLLFVWGVKPIDNGDFLNPKSKGTLEFDNKFSISSTKSQIWLKTFATI
;
A
#
# COMPACT_ATOMS: atom_id res chain seq x y z
N LEU A 1 -38.75 1.51 -22.68
CA LEU A 1 -37.81 2.65 -22.81
C LEU A 1 -36.38 2.16 -22.98
N GLN A 2 -35.90 1.27 -22.10
CA GLN A 2 -34.59 0.60 -22.22
C GLN A 2 -34.44 -0.18 -23.55
N GLU A 3 -35.46 -0.95 -23.96
CA GLU A 3 -35.42 -1.61 -25.28
C GLU A 3 -35.36 -0.63 -26.45
N ILE A 4 -36.07 0.50 -26.38
CA ILE A 4 -36.06 1.55 -27.42
C ILE A 4 -34.68 2.21 -27.50
N PHE A 5 -34.00 2.38 -26.35
CA PHE A 5 -32.63 2.88 -26.30
C PHE A 5 -31.65 1.90 -26.97
N TYR A 6 -31.72 0.61 -26.66
CA TYR A 6 -30.87 -0.40 -27.33
C TYR A 6 -31.17 -0.54 -28.82
N GLU A 7 -32.42 -0.35 -29.24
CA GLU A 7 -32.82 -0.35 -30.64
C GLU A 7 -32.29 0.88 -31.39
N TRP A 8 -32.22 2.05 -30.73
CA TRP A 8 -31.67 3.30 -31.28
C TRP A 8 -30.14 3.40 -31.19
N GLU A 9 -29.50 2.72 -30.24
CA GLU A 9 -28.03 2.57 -30.20
C GLU A 9 -27.54 1.70 -31.36
N ASN A 10 -28.27 0.61 -31.65
CA ASN A 10 -27.95 -0.29 -32.76
C ASN A 10 -28.33 0.28 -34.13
N ALA A 11 -29.37 1.13 -34.19
CA ALA A 11 -29.69 1.89 -35.39
C ALA A 11 -28.82 3.16 -35.41
N ASP A 12 -27.70 3.15 -36.12
CA ASP A 12 -26.83 4.32 -36.31
C ASP A 12 -27.63 5.49 -36.90
N LEU A 13 -28.22 6.32 -36.04
CA LEU A 13 -29.09 7.46 -36.37
C LEU A 13 -28.26 8.68 -36.85
N SER A 14 -27.12 8.41 -37.50
CA SER A 14 -26.24 9.40 -38.10
C SER A 14 -26.56 9.53 -39.60
N ASN A 15 -27.12 10.66 -40.00
CA ASN A 15 -27.16 11.05 -41.42
C ASN A 15 -25.93 11.89 -41.76
N ASP A 16 -25.60 12.08 -43.05
CA ASP A 16 -24.43 12.83 -43.56
C ASP A 16 -24.26 14.26 -43.00
N ILE A 17 -25.28 14.83 -42.34
CA ILE A 17 -25.33 16.22 -41.87
C ILE A 17 -25.65 16.34 -40.37
N LEU A 18 -26.29 15.34 -39.76
CA LEU A 18 -26.78 15.41 -38.38
C LEU A 18 -26.46 14.10 -37.64
N LYS A 19 -25.57 14.20 -36.65
CA LYS A 19 -25.28 13.13 -35.69
C LYS A 19 -25.89 13.51 -34.36
N VAL A 20 -26.85 12.71 -33.89
CA VAL A 20 -27.42 12.89 -32.54
C VAL A 20 -26.37 12.41 -31.54
N SER A 21 -25.68 13.35 -30.91
CA SER A 21 -24.54 13.04 -30.03
C SER A 21 -24.92 12.87 -28.55
N ALA A 22 -26.15 13.22 -28.17
CA ALA A 22 -26.63 13.07 -26.79
C ALA A 22 -28.16 12.98 -26.75
N PHE A 23 -28.67 12.01 -25.98
CA PHE A 23 -30.07 11.94 -25.57
C PHE A 23 -30.15 12.30 -24.09
N ASP A 24 -30.87 13.37 -23.74
CA ASP A 24 -31.15 13.70 -22.34
C ASP A 24 -32.42 12.96 -21.89
N LEU A 25 -32.23 11.68 -21.60
CA LEU A 25 -33.24 10.83 -20.96
C LEU A 25 -33.10 11.06 -19.45
N GLY A 26 -34.19 11.41 -18.78
CA GLY A 26 -34.20 11.90 -17.39
C GLY A 26 -33.44 11.06 -16.37
N GLU A 27 -33.20 11.63 -15.18
CA GLU A 27 -32.31 11.05 -14.17
C GLU A 27 -32.64 9.62 -13.75
N ASP A 28 -33.92 9.24 -13.69
CA ASP A 28 -34.35 7.88 -13.35
C ASP A 28 -33.81 6.83 -14.34
N PHE A 29 -33.80 7.16 -15.64
CA PHE A 29 -33.27 6.27 -16.67
C PHE A 29 -31.75 6.16 -16.61
N LYS A 30 -31.06 7.27 -16.28
CA LYS A 30 -29.60 7.26 -16.07
C LYS A 30 -29.23 6.35 -14.91
N ASN A 31 -29.99 6.36 -13.82
CA ASN A 31 -29.75 5.51 -12.66
C ASN A 31 -29.99 4.01 -12.97
N GLU A 32 -31.04 3.69 -13.73
CA GLU A 32 -31.35 2.33 -14.19
C GLU A 32 -30.22 1.78 -15.08
N LEU A 33 -29.81 2.56 -16.09
CA LEU A 33 -28.74 2.21 -17.02
C LEU A 33 -27.39 2.09 -16.29
N PHE A 34 -27.13 2.98 -15.34
CA PHE A 34 -25.92 2.96 -14.53
C PHE A 34 -25.84 1.72 -13.63
N ASN A 35 -26.96 1.25 -13.06
CA ASN A 35 -27.00 0.00 -12.29
C ASN A 35 -26.77 -1.23 -13.18
N GLU A 36 -27.28 -1.23 -14.40
CA GLU A 36 -27.05 -2.31 -15.36
C GLU A 36 -25.58 -2.36 -15.80
N LEU A 37 -24.99 -1.20 -16.13
CA LEU A 37 -23.55 -1.08 -16.42
C LEU A 37 -22.68 -1.51 -15.23
N LEU A 38 -23.04 -1.13 -14.00
CA LEU A 38 -22.35 -1.59 -12.80
C LEU A 38 -22.41 -3.10 -12.59
N LEU A 39 -23.55 -3.73 -12.89
CA LEU A 39 -23.68 -5.18 -12.84
C LEU A 39 -22.84 -5.84 -13.93
N ALA A 40 -22.81 -5.29 -15.16
CA ALA A 40 -21.92 -5.78 -16.20
C ALA A 40 -20.44 -5.68 -15.77
N ASP A 41 -20.06 -4.59 -15.11
CA ASP A 41 -18.70 -4.33 -14.61
C ASP A 41 -18.34 -5.18 -13.38
N HIS A 42 -19.32 -5.72 -12.64
CA HIS A 42 -19.04 -6.60 -11.49
C HIS A 42 -18.19 -7.81 -11.91
N TRP A 43 -18.36 -8.28 -13.15
CA TRP A 43 -17.61 -9.42 -13.69
C TRP A 43 -16.13 -9.07 -13.89
N LEU A 44 -15.82 -7.85 -14.34
CA LEU A 44 -14.44 -7.36 -14.50
C LEU A 44 -13.74 -7.28 -13.15
N ILE A 45 -14.46 -6.85 -12.12
CA ILE A 45 -13.93 -6.80 -10.74
C ILE A 45 -13.65 -8.21 -10.20
N ALA A 46 -14.54 -9.16 -10.46
CA ALA A 46 -14.32 -10.56 -10.11
C ALA A 46 -13.09 -11.16 -10.81
N LEU A 47 -12.86 -10.82 -12.08
CA LEU A 47 -11.67 -11.23 -12.82
C LEU A 47 -10.39 -10.68 -12.16
N GLY A 48 -10.39 -9.40 -11.76
CA GLY A 48 -9.27 -8.79 -11.02
C GLY A 48 -8.98 -9.50 -9.69
N PHE A 49 -10.02 -9.86 -8.94
CA PHE A 49 -9.89 -10.64 -7.70
C PHE A 49 -9.24 -12.01 -7.94
N VAL A 50 -9.69 -12.73 -8.98
CA VAL A 50 -9.14 -14.04 -9.36
C VAL A 50 -7.67 -13.92 -9.74
N PHE A 51 -7.28 -12.87 -10.47
CA PHE A 51 -5.88 -12.65 -10.83
C PHE A 51 -4.98 -12.46 -9.59
N VAL A 52 -5.39 -11.61 -8.64
CA VAL A 52 -4.66 -11.41 -7.38
C VAL A 52 -4.58 -12.70 -6.57
N MET A 53 -5.67 -13.49 -6.54
CA MET A 53 -5.72 -14.79 -5.88
C MET A 53 -4.72 -15.78 -6.49
N VAL A 54 -4.60 -15.82 -7.82
CA VAL A 54 -3.63 -16.68 -8.53
C VAL A 54 -2.20 -16.25 -8.24
N CYS A 55 -1.92 -14.94 -8.24
CA CYS A 55 -0.60 -14.41 -7.87
C CYS A 55 -0.22 -14.79 -6.41
N MET A 56 -1.16 -14.64 -5.47
CA MET A 56 -1.00 -15.07 -4.08
C MET A 56 -0.80 -16.58 -3.93
N TRP A 57 -1.52 -17.38 -4.71
CA TRP A 57 -1.40 -18.84 -4.73
C TRP A 57 -0.01 -19.26 -5.17
N ILE A 58 0.48 -18.73 -6.31
CA ILE A 58 1.81 -19.02 -6.83
C ILE A 58 2.89 -18.66 -5.80
N TYR A 59 2.69 -17.57 -5.04
CA TYR A 59 3.67 -17.11 -4.06
C TYR A 59 3.71 -17.92 -2.76
N THR A 60 2.54 -18.34 -2.24
CA THR A 60 2.47 -18.95 -0.90
C THR A 60 2.82 -20.44 -0.91
N SER A 61 2.65 -21.15 -2.04
CA SER A 61 2.94 -22.59 -2.20
C SER A 61 2.22 -23.54 -1.21
N SER A 62 1.41 -23.00 -0.29
CA SER A 62 0.60 -23.71 0.71
C SER A 62 -0.84 -23.18 0.71
N ILE A 63 -1.78 -24.08 0.39
CA ILE A 63 -3.22 -23.81 0.25
C ILE A 63 -3.87 -23.38 1.59
N PHE A 64 -3.30 -23.79 2.72
CA PHE A 64 -3.90 -23.51 4.03
C PHE A 64 -3.83 -22.02 4.40
N ILE A 65 -2.68 -21.37 4.12
CA ILE A 65 -2.45 -19.96 4.46
C ILE A 65 -3.29 -19.05 3.56
N THR A 66 -3.47 -19.43 2.29
CA THR A 66 -4.30 -18.67 1.35
C THR A 66 -5.79 -18.73 1.72
N ILE A 67 -6.30 -19.89 2.14
CA ILE A 67 -7.70 -19.99 2.61
C ILE A 67 -7.94 -19.16 3.86
N MET A 68 -7.03 -19.22 4.84
CA MET A 68 -7.16 -18.44 6.09
C MET A 68 -7.12 -16.93 5.84
N THR A 69 -6.25 -16.46 4.94
CA THR A 69 -6.15 -15.04 4.58
C THR A 69 -7.38 -14.54 3.83
N ILE A 70 -7.90 -15.32 2.87
CA ILE A 70 -9.14 -14.98 2.16
C ILE A 70 -10.32 -14.91 3.13
N LEU A 71 -10.46 -15.90 4.02
CA LEU A 71 -11.55 -15.92 5.00
C LEU A 71 -11.45 -14.73 5.97
N ALA A 72 -10.24 -14.34 6.38
CA ALA A 72 -10.02 -13.16 7.20
C ALA A 72 -10.43 -11.85 6.50
N VAL A 73 -10.08 -11.68 5.22
CA VAL A 73 -10.46 -10.50 4.42
C VAL A 73 -11.98 -10.45 4.22
N LEU A 74 -12.62 -11.57 3.90
CA LEU A 74 -14.08 -11.65 3.74
C LEU A 74 -14.82 -11.35 5.05
N PHE A 75 -14.34 -11.89 6.17
CA PHE A 75 -14.96 -11.64 7.47
C PHE A 75 -14.79 -10.17 7.90
N SER A 76 -13.64 -9.56 7.60
CA SER A 76 -13.41 -8.12 7.80
C SER A 76 -14.41 -7.27 7.01
N LEU A 77 -14.63 -7.59 5.73
CA LEU A 77 -15.61 -6.89 4.90
C LEU A 77 -17.04 -7.09 5.39
N GLY A 78 -17.39 -8.31 5.82
CA GLY A 78 -18.69 -8.62 6.43
C GLY A 78 -18.95 -7.82 7.71
N LEU A 79 -17.95 -7.71 8.60
CA LEU A 79 -18.04 -6.89 9.80
C LEU A 79 -18.17 -5.39 9.47
N ALA A 80 -17.44 -4.91 8.45
CA ALA A 80 -17.53 -3.53 8.00
C ALA A 80 -18.93 -3.20 7.47
N TYR A 81 -19.51 -4.09 6.65
CA TYR A 81 -20.88 -3.94 6.15
C TYR A 81 -21.93 -4.04 7.27
N PHE A 82 -21.71 -4.93 8.24
CA PHE A 82 -22.57 -5.04 9.42
C PHE A 82 -22.54 -3.75 10.24
N LEU A 83 -21.36 -3.17 10.50
CA LEU A 83 -21.24 -1.87 11.17
C LEU A 83 -21.89 -0.74 10.37
N TYR A 84 -21.68 -0.72 9.05
CA TYR A 84 -22.29 0.25 8.14
C TYR A 84 -23.83 0.25 8.24
N THR A 85 -24.42 -0.95 8.26
CA THR A 85 -25.88 -1.09 8.29
C THR A 85 -26.46 -0.95 9.70
N PHE A 86 -25.81 -1.53 10.71
CA PHE A 86 -26.35 -1.64 12.07
C PHE A 86 -26.06 -0.41 12.93
N VAL A 87 -24.83 0.11 12.90
CA VAL A 87 -24.42 1.24 13.76
C VAL A 87 -24.70 2.58 13.10
N LEU A 88 -24.40 2.69 11.80
CA LEU A 88 -24.54 3.96 11.08
C LEU A 88 -25.93 4.14 10.43
N GLN A 89 -26.74 3.08 10.37
CA GLN A 89 -28.11 3.07 9.81
C GLN A 89 -28.26 3.77 8.45
N ILE A 90 -27.21 3.77 7.64
CA ILE A 90 -27.27 4.35 6.30
C ILE A 90 -27.87 3.30 5.37
N THR A 91 -29.12 3.51 4.99
CA THR A 91 -29.89 2.62 4.09
C THR A 91 -29.46 2.75 2.63
N PHE A 92 -28.83 3.87 2.26
CA PHE A 92 -28.31 4.11 0.93
C PHE A 92 -26.92 3.50 0.77
N PHE A 93 -26.72 2.66 -0.25
CA PHE A 93 -25.41 2.08 -0.57
C PHE A 93 -24.91 2.65 -1.90
N PRO A 94 -24.04 3.69 -1.88
CA PRO A 94 -23.45 4.24 -3.09
C PRO A 94 -22.58 3.20 -3.81
N PHE A 95 -22.58 3.20 -5.14
CA PHE A 95 -21.71 2.34 -5.95
C PHE A 95 -20.21 2.54 -5.67
N MET A 96 -19.83 3.73 -5.17
CA MET A 96 -18.46 4.04 -4.75
C MET A 96 -17.95 3.10 -3.65
N ASN A 97 -18.83 2.52 -2.84
CA ASN A 97 -18.45 1.53 -1.83
C ASN A 97 -17.90 0.25 -2.48
N LEU A 98 -18.33 -0.09 -3.69
CA LEU A 98 -17.81 -1.23 -4.44
C LEU A 98 -16.33 -1.00 -4.83
N LEU A 99 -15.94 0.23 -5.17
CA LEU A 99 -14.53 0.59 -5.39
C LEU A 99 -13.69 0.45 -4.10
N ALA A 100 -14.27 0.79 -2.94
CA ALA A 100 -13.58 0.61 -1.67
C ALA A 100 -13.26 -0.87 -1.38
N VAL A 101 -14.14 -1.80 -1.78
CA VAL A 101 -13.88 -3.25 -1.69
C VAL A 101 -12.68 -3.66 -2.54
N VAL A 102 -12.53 -3.10 -3.74
CA VAL A 102 -11.39 -3.41 -4.60
C VAL A 102 -10.08 -2.88 -3.99
N VAL A 103 -10.11 -1.65 -3.46
CA VAL A 103 -8.94 -1.02 -2.83
C VAL A 103 -8.49 -1.79 -1.60
N ILE A 104 -9.41 -2.20 -0.72
CA ILE A 104 -9.05 -2.91 0.51
C ILE A 104 -8.45 -4.29 0.25
N ILE A 105 -8.87 -4.96 -0.82
CA ILE A 105 -8.30 -6.25 -1.24
C ILE A 105 -6.84 -6.07 -1.70
N GLY A 106 -6.54 -5.00 -2.46
CA GLY A 106 -5.18 -4.69 -2.90
C GLY A 106 -4.23 -4.43 -1.72
N ILE A 107 -4.64 -3.55 -0.80
CA ILE A 107 -3.83 -3.21 0.38
C ILE A 107 -3.69 -4.43 1.32
N GLY A 108 -4.78 -5.18 1.52
CA GLY A 108 -4.76 -6.38 2.38
C GLY A 108 -3.88 -7.51 1.83
N ALA A 109 -3.74 -7.61 0.51
CA ALA A 109 -2.85 -8.58 -0.11
C ALA A 109 -1.37 -8.21 0.09
N ASP A 110 -1.03 -6.93 0.01
CA ASP A 110 0.33 -6.42 0.24
C ASP A 110 0.80 -6.72 1.67
N ASP A 111 -0.05 -6.49 2.67
CA ASP A 111 0.25 -6.78 4.07
C ASP A 111 0.50 -8.28 4.32
N ALA A 112 -0.34 -9.14 3.73
CA ALA A 112 -0.18 -10.60 3.83
C ALA A 112 1.13 -11.07 3.20
N PHE A 113 1.53 -10.50 2.06
CA PHE A 113 2.79 -10.81 1.39
C PHE A 113 4.01 -10.44 2.26
N ILE A 114 3.98 -9.25 2.87
CA ILE A 114 5.03 -8.78 3.78
C ILE A 114 5.14 -9.73 4.97
N PHE A 115 4.02 -10.14 5.58
CA PHE A 115 4.00 -11.08 6.70
C PHE A 115 4.66 -12.42 6.34
N VAL A 116 4.30 -13.01 5.19
CA VAL A 116 4.88 -14.28 4.72
C VAL A 116 6.38 -14.16 4.49
N LYS A 117 6.86 -13.05 3.89
CA LYS A 117 8.30 -12.82 3.70
C LYS A 117 9.05 -12.78 5.03
N ILE A 118 8.57 -12.01 5.99
CA ILE A 118 9.21 -11.88 7.30
C ILE A 118 9.25 -13.24 8.00
N TRP A 119 8.13 -13.98 7.95
CA TRP A 119 8.05 -15.33 8.52
C TRP A 119 9.09 -16.28 7.90
N GLN A 120 9.23 -16.30 6.58
CA GLN A 120 10.21 -17.14 5.88
C GLN A 120 11.66 -16.75 6.19
N THR A 121 11.96 -15.44 6.28
CA THR A 121 13.29 -14.96 6.66
C THR A 121 13.65 -15.40 8.07
N THR A 122 12.74 -15.22 9.03
CA THR A 122 12.97 -15.62 10.43
C THR A 122 13.12 -17.14 10.59
N LEU A 123 12.40 -17.94 9.81
CA LEU A 123 12.57 -19.40 9.81
C LEU A 123 13.90 -19.83 9.18
N THR A 124 14.33 -19.16 8.11
CA THR A 124 15.62 -19.42 7.46
C THR A 124 16.78 -19.07 8.39
N ASP A 125 16.69 -17.96 9.13
CA ASP A 125 17.68 -17.57 10.14
C ASP A 125 17.73 -18.57 11.30
N ARG A 126 16.58 -19.09 11.74
CA ARG A 126 16.53 -20.18 12.74
C ARG A 126 17.21 -21.45 12.26
N ASN A 127 17.03 -21.84 11.01
CA ASN A 127 17.60 -23.07 10.46
C ASN A 127 19.12 -22.98 10.19
N LYS A 128 19.70 -21.78 10.05
CA LYS A 128 21.15 -21.59 9.84
C LYS A 128 22.00 -21.74 11.11
N THR A 129 21.40 -21.73 12.30
CA THR A 129 22.11 -22.00 13.56
C THR A 129 21.53 -23.23 14.26
N PRO A 130 22.12 -24.43 14.11
CA PRO A 130 21.80 -25.54 14.97
C PRO A 130 22.53 -25.37 16.32
N VAL A 131 21.74 -25.19 17.37
CA VAL A 131 22.07 -25.41 18.80
C VAL A 131 23.14 -24.48 19.40
N THR A 132 22.68 -23.47 20.16
CA THR A 132 22.93 -23.35 21.61
C THR A 132 22.07 -22.21 22.19
N GLN A 133 21.23 -22.56 23.17
CA GLN A 133 20.59 -21.70 24.17
C GLN A 133 19.45 -20.76 23.74
N GLN A 134 18.25 -21.30 23.90
CA GLN A 134 17.15 -20.62 24.56
C GLN A 134 17.53 -20.39 26.03
N SER A 135 18.06 -19.22 26.36
CA SER A 135 18.15 -18.68 27.72
C SER A 135 18.37 -17.17 27.62
N SER A 136 17.37 -16.41 28.07
CA SER A 136 17.48 -15.04 28.59
C SER A 136 18.71 -14.24 28.14
N SER A 137 18.65 -13.60 26.98
CA SER A 137 19.47 -12.41 26.77
C SER A 137 18.65 -11.38 26.03
N ASN A 138 18.29 -10.37 26.81
CA ASN A 138 18.05 -9.01 26.40
C ASN A 138 19.06 -8.61 25.30
N LYS A 139 18.78 -8.99 24.03
CA LYS A 139 19.32 -8.30 22.88
C LYS A 139 18.58 -6.98 22.83
N ASN A 140 18.96 -6.09 23.76
CA ASN A 140 19.10 -4.70 23.44
C ASN A 140 19.86 -4.71 22.11
N SER A 141 19.14 -4.54 21.00
CA SER A 141 19.70 -4.09 19.75
C SER A 141 20.24 -2.69 20.00
N LYS A 142 21.33 -2.60 20.77
CA LYS A 142 22.19 -1.44 20.80
C LYS A 142 22.84 -1.46 19.44
N MET A 143 22.17 -0.87 18.44
CA MET A 143 22.91 -0.29 17.34
C MET A 143 23.91 0.66 17.98
N PRO A 144 25.23 0.41 17.88
CA PRO A 144 26.20 1.35 18.38
C PRO A 144 26.09 2.60 17.50
N LEU A 145 25.39 3.62 17.99
CA LEU A 145 25.39 4.93 17.38
C LEU A 145 26.76 5.54 17.63
N LEU A 146 27.63 5.49 16.62
CA LEU A 146 28.92 6.16 16.63
C LEU A 146 28.74 7.56 16.04
N PHE A 147 28.57 8.55 16.91
CA PHE A 147 28.55 9.95 16.51
C PHE A 147 30.00 10.45 16.37
N VAL A 148 30.36 10.91 15.18
CA VAL A 148 31.64 11.57 14.92
C VAL A 148 31.37 13.07 14.83
N TRP A 149 32.06 13.87 15.64
CA TRP A 149 31.93 15.33 15.71
C TRP A 149 33.31 15.99 15.63
N GLY A 150 33.36 17.28 15.30
CA GLY A 150 34.61 18.04 15.23
C GLY A 150 35.40 17.85 13.94
N VAL A 151 34.74 17.50 12.83
CA VAL A 151 35.33 17.49 11.49
C VAL A 151 34.92 18.76 10.76
N LYS A 152 35.86 19.41 10.06
CA LYS A 152 35.57 20.55 9.21
C LYS A 152 34.82 20.08 7.95
N PRO A 153 33.82 20.84 7.48
CA PRO A 153 33.11 20.53 6.24
C PRO A 153 33.93 20.98 5.02
N ILE A 154 35.16 20.47 4.89
CA ILE A 154 36.04 20.74 3.75
C ILE A 154 35.93 19.53 2.82
N ASP A 155 35.27 19.71 1.68
CA ASP A 155 35.24 18.71 0.62
C ASP A 155 36.43 18.95 -0.31
N ASN A 156 37.52 18.21 -0.07
CA ASN A 156 38.73 18.22 -0.89
C ASN A 156 38.77 17.02 -1.85
N GLY A 157 37.62 16.40 -2.13
CA GLY A 157 37.48 15.30 -3.07
C GLY A 157 37.54 15.77 -4.53
N ASP A 158 37.90 14.84 -5.43
CA ASP A 158 37.80 15.09 -6.87
C ASP A 158 36.34 14.90 -7.31
N PHE A 159 35.70 16.00 -7.70
CA PHE A 159 34.29 16.06 -8.08
C PHE A 159 33.95 15.23 -9.33
N LEU A 160 34.95 14.83 -10.13
CA LEU A 160 34.74 14.02 -11.33
C LEU A 160 34.90 12.51 -11.11
N ASN A 161 35.26 12.08 -9.89
CA ASN A 161 35.46 10.67 -9.60
C ASN A 161 34.52 10.18 -8.46
N PRO A 162 33.50 9.37 -8.76
CA PRO A 162 32.51 8.91 -7.77
C PRO A 162 33.08 7.97 -6.69
N LYS A 163 34.33 7.51 -6.85
CA LYS A 163 35.05 6.73 -5.82
C LYS A 163 35.97 7.59 -4.94
N SER A 164 36.19 8.86 -5.30
CA SER A 164 37.03 9.79 -4.53
C SER A 164 36.26 10.23 -3.28
N LYS A 165 36.68 9.73 -2.13
CA LYS A 165 36.19 10.19 -0.84
C LYS A 165 37.22 11.18 -0.32
N GLY A 166 36.82 12.45 -0.17
CA GLY A 166 37.70 13.52 0.30
C GLY A 166 38.37 13.20 1.65
N THR A 167 39.35 14.02 2.05
CA THR A 167 40.09 13.86 3.30
C THR A 167 39.33 14.47 4.49
N LEU A 168 39.24 13.73 5.61
CA LEU A 168 38.65 14.24 6.84
C LEU A 168 39.66 15.14 7.59
N GLU A 169 39.40 16.44 7.66
CA GLU A 169 40.17 17.37 8.48
C GLU A 169 39.47 17.64 9.81
N PHE A 170 40.14 17.36 10.92
CA PHE A 170 39.63 17.67 12.26
C PHE A 170 39.77 19.16 12.59
N ASP A 171 38.78 19.73 13.28
CA ASP A 171 38.82 21.11 13.74
C ASP A 171 39.55 21.21 15.10
N ASN A 172 40.79 21.68 15.06
CA ASN A 172 41.61 21.90 16.27
C ASN A 172 41.03 22.95 17.24
N LYS A 173 40.05 23.77 16.81
CA LYS A 173 39.35 24.73 17.69
C LYS A 173 38.15 24.12 18.39
N PHE A 174 37.67 22.97 17.90
CA PHE A 174 36.53 22.28 18.47
C PHE A 174 36.98 21.40 19.64
N SER A 175 36.53 21.74 20.84
CA SER A 175 36.73 20.92 22.04
C SER A 175 35.38 20.61 22.68
N ILE A 176 35.11 19.33 22.93
CA ILE A 176 33.83 18.86 23.51
C ILE A 176 33.63 19.37 24.94
N SER A 177 34.72 19.70 25.64
CA SER A 177 34.70 20.22 27.02
C SER A 177 34.47 21.74 27.10
N SER A 178 34.52 22.44 25.96
CA SER A 178 34.30 23.89 25.93
C SER A 178 32.83 24.24 26.14
N THR A 179 32.56 25.25 26.96
CA THR A 179 31.19 25.75 27.25
C THR A 179 30.43 26.12 25.98
N LYS A 180 31.11 26.64 24.95
CA LYS A 180 30.48 26.98 23.66
C LYS A 180 29.98 25.74 22.90
N SER A 181 30.73 24.65 22.93
CA SER A 181 30.36 23.38 22.28
C SER A 181 29.18 22.71 22.98
N GLN A 182 29.11 22.82 24.32
CA GLN A 182 27.97 22.29 25.10
C GLN A 182 26.68 23.07 24.84
N ILE A 183 26.76 24.40 24.73
CA ILE A 183 25.60 25.23 24.38
C ILE A 183 25.11 24.90 22.96
N TRP A 184 26.03 24.75 22.00
CA TRP A 184 25.67 24.36 20.63
C TRP A 184 24.99 22.98 20.58
N LEU A 185 25.52 21.98 21.29
CA LEU A 185 24.94 20.63 21.34
C LEU A 185 23.53 20.63 21.97
N LYS A 186 23.34 21.42 23.04
CA LYS A 186 22.02 21.60 23.67
C LYS A 186 21.01 22.21 22.70
N THR A 187 21.40 23.23 21.94
CA THR A 187 20.55 23.84 20.92
C THR A 187 20.21 22.85 19.80
N PHE A 188 21.20 22.08 19.31
CA PHE A 188 20.99 21.07 18.27
C PHE A 188 20.01 19.97 18.68
N ALA A 189 20.10 19.46 19.92
CA ALA A 189 19.22 18.41 20.42
C ALA A 189 17.78 18.89 20.78
N THR A 190 17.53 20.20 20.74
CA THR A 190 16.23 20.80 21.06
C THR A 190 15.42 21.16 19.79
N ILE A 191 16.05 21.11 18.61
CA ILE A 191 15.41 21.30 17.30
C ILE A 191 14.89 19.95 16.81
#